data_AF-A0A354JA73-F1
#
_entry.id   AF-A0A354JA73-F1
#
_cell.length_a   1.000
_cell.length_b   1.000
_cell.length_c   1.000
_cell.angle_alpha   90.00
_cell.angle_beta   90.00
_cell.angle_gamma   90.00
#
_symmetry.space_group_name_H-M   'P 1'
#
loop_
_entity.id
_entity.type
_entity.pdbx_description
1 polymer ?
#
loop_
_entity_poly.entity_id
_entity_poly.type
_entity_poly.pdbx_seq_one_letter_code
_entity_poly.pdbx_strand_id
1 'polypeptide(L)'
;WKKSTTYTVLKKLSDRGILQNKDAVVTALVKREDVQKYESNAVIEKSFDGSLPKFLASFLDERKITEKEAEELKQIIEEAVK
;
A
#
# COMPACT_ATOMS: atom_id res chain seq x y z
N TRP A 1 14.59 -16.87 7.20
CA TRP A 1 15.32 -15.90 8.04
C TRP A 1 15.81 -16.57 9.32
N LYS A 2 16.90 -16.08 9.93
CA LYS A 2 17.35 -16.58 11.25
C LYS A 2 16.46 -16.01 12.36
N LYS A 3 16.32 -16.72 13.49
CA LYS A 3 15.53 -16.27 14.65
C LYS A 3 15.89 -14.86 15.11
N SER A 4 17.18 -14.53 15.13
CA SER A 4 17.70 -13.20 15.49
C SER A 4 17.20 -12.10 14.54
N THR A 5 17.12 -12.39 13.24
CA THR A 5 16.62 -11.44 12.23
C THR A 5 15.14 -11.13 12.45
N THR A 6 14.31 -12.16 12.64
CA THR A 6 12.87 -11.98 12.88
C THR A 6 12.62 -11.17 14.14
N TYR A 7 13.33 -11.48 15.23
CA TYR A 7 13.18 -10.74 16.49
C TYR A 7 13.61 -9.28 16.34
N THR A 8 14.69 -9.02 15.60
CA THR A 8 15.15 -7.65 15.34
C THR A 8 14.11 -6.84 14.57
N VAL A 9 13.45 -7.45 13.57
CA VAL A 9 12.39 -6.78 12.81
C VAL A 9 11.17 -6.51 13.69
N LEU A 10 10.72 -7.50 14.47
CA LEU A 10 9.60 -7.32 15.40
C LEU A 10 9.88 -6.20 16.41
N LYS A 11 11.07 -6.20 17.03
CA LYS A 11 11.47 -5.15 17.97
C LYS A 11 11.44 -3.76 17.33
N LYS A 12 12.01 -3.61 16.13
CA LYS A 12 11.98 -2.33 15.40
C LYS A 12 10.57 -1.84 15.10
N LEU A 13 9.65 -2.75 14.77
CA LEU A 13 8.24 -2.40 14.50
C LEU A 13 7.48 -2.09 15.79
N SER A 14 7.78 -2.79 16.90
CA SER A 14 7.27 -2.46 18.23
C SER A 14 7.73 -1.07 18.68
N ASP A 15 9.03 -0.78 18.55
CA ASP A 15 9.62 0.52 18.96
C ASP A 15 9.04 1.69 18.15
N ARG A 16 8.54 1.42 16.94
CA ARG A 16 7.84 2.39 16.08
C ARG A 16 6.34 2.48 16.34
N GLY A 17 5.79 1.71 17.28
CA GLY A 17 4.36 1.68 17.59
C GLY A 17 3.47 1.07 16.51
N ILE A 18 4.05 0.31 15.57
CA ILE A 18 3.31 -0.30 14.45
C ILE A 18 2.61 -1.59 14.90
N LEU A 19 3.22 -2.31 15.83
CA LEU A 19 2.69 -3.52 16.43
C LEU A 19 3.04 -3.56 17.92
N GLN A 20 2.39 -4.43 18.67
CA GLN A 20 2.82 -4.79 20.01
C GLN A 20 3.14 -6.28 20.06
N ASN A 21 4.06 -6.64 20.96
CA ASN A 21 4.28 -8.03 21.34
C ASN A 21 4.01 -8.15 22.85
N LYS A 22 3.02 -8.96 23.22
CA LYS A 22 2.66 -9.25 24.61
C LYS A 22 2.59 -10.76 24.77
N ASP A 23 3.39 -11.32 25.67
CA ASP A 23 3.41 -12.76 25.97
C ASP A 23 3.56 -13.65 24.71
N ALA A 24 4.42 -13.22 23.77
CA ALA A 24 4.64 -13.83 22.45
C ALA A 24 3.46 -13.73 21.46
N VAL A 25 2.38 -13.02 21.82
CA VAL A 25 1.29 -12.65 20.90
C VAL A 25 1.62 -11.31 20.25
N VAL A 26 1.70 -11.31 18.92
CA VAL A 26 1.95 -10.11 18.12
C VAL A 26 0.63 -9.56 17.60
N THR A 27 0.35 -8.28 17.87
CA THR A 27 -0.88 -7.60 17.43
C THR A 27 -0.51 -6.34 16.68
N ALA A 28 -1.06 -6.15 15.48
CA ALA A 28 -0.90 -4.90 14.73
C ALA A 28 -1.68 -3.78 15.41
N LEU A 29 -1.04 -2.62 15.55
CA LEU A 29 -1.66 -1.40 16.10
C LEU A 29 -2.13 -0.45 14.98
N VAL A 30 -1.69 -0.69 13.75
CA VAL A 30 -2.08 0.06 12.55
C VAL A 30 -3.11 -0.72 11.74
N LYS A 31 -4.00 -0.01 11.05
CA LYS A 31 -4.95 -0.63 10.13
C LYS A 31 -4.24 -1.04 8.84
N ARG A 32 -4.69 -2.15 8.27
CA ARG A 32 -4.17 -2.65 6.99
C ARG A 32 -4.34 -1.65 5.85
N GLU A 33 -5.50 -0.99 5.81
CA GLU A 33 -5.86 -0.02 4.77
C GLU A 33 -4.91 1.18 4.78
N ASP A 34 -4.55 1.69 5.96
CA ASP A 34 -3.63 2.83 6.09
C ASP A 34 -2.22 2.47 5.58
N VAL A 35 -1.75 1.26 5.90
CA VAL A 35 -0.46 0.76 5.40
C VAL A 35 -0.49 0.59 3.88
N GLN A 36 -1.57 0.02 3.34
CA GLN A 36 -1.72 -0.14 1.90
C GLN A 36 -1.76 1.20 1.18
N LYS A 37 -2.49 2.19 1.70
CA LYS A 37 -2.55 3.53 1.14
C LYS A 37 -1.18 4.21 1.16
N TYR A 38 -0.46 4.11 2.28
CA TYR A 38 0.88 4.68 2.41
C TYR A 38 1.87 4.06 1.41
N GLU A 39 1.91 2.73 1.32
CA GLU A 39 2.79 2.03 0.37
C GLU A 39 2.44 2.36 -1.08
N SER A 40 1.14 2.37 -1.45
CA SER A 40 0.69 2.75 -2.79
C SER A 40 1.12 4.16 -3.17
N ASN A 41 0.93 5.13 -2.28
CA ASN A 41 1.38 6.50 -2.51
C ASN A 41 2.90 6.57 -2.64
N ALA A 42 3.63 5.86 -1.77
CA ALA A 42 5.10 5.84 -1.83
C ALA A 42 5.63 5.26 -3.15
N VAL A 43 4.92 4.29 -3.75
CA VAL A 43 5.25 3.76 -5.08
C VAL A 43 5.02 4.81 -6.17
N ILE A 44 3.88 5.51 -6.13
CA ILE A 44 3.57 6.57 -7.11
C ILE A 44 4.61 7.69 -7.04
N GLU A 45 4.92 8.17 -5.85
CA GLU A 45 5.91 9.22 -5.62
C GLU A 45 7.31 8.83 -6.11
N LYS A 46 7.78 7.63 -5.76
CA LYS A 46 9.16 7.22 -6.06
C LYS A 46 9.38 6.73 -7.49
N SER A 47 8.39 6.04 -8.07
CA SER A 47 8.55 5.35 -9.35
C SER A 47 7.92 6.11 -10.52
N PHE A 48 6.96 7.00 -10.24
CA PHE A 48 6.20 7.72 -11.27
C PHE A 48 6.25 9.24 -11.08
N ASP A 49 7.20 9.74 -10.30
CA ASP A 49 7.41 11.17 -10.02
C ASP A 49 6.14 11.86 -9.46
N GLY A 50 5.36 11.12 -8.66
CA GLY A 50 4.09 11.60 -8.11
C GLY A 50 2.93 11.64 -9.12
N SER A 51 3.15 11.21 -10.36
CA SER A 51 2.15 11.29 -11.43
C SER A 51 1.24 10.05 -11.47
N LEU A 52 0.03 10.20 -10.93
CA LEU A 52 -1.02 9.17 -11.02
C LEU A 52 -1.41 8.83 -12.47
N PRO A 53 -1.54 9.80 -13.42
CA PRO A 53 -1.80 9.47 -14.82
C PRO A 53 -0.68 8.66 -15.46
N LYS A 54 0.60 8.95 -15.13
CA LYS A 54 1.75 8.19 -15.63
C LYS A 54 1.73 6.76 -15.12
N PHE A 55 1.41 6.56 -13.84
CA PHE A 55 1.21 5.24 -13.26
C PHE A 55 0.11 4.44 -13.98
N LEU A 56 -1.07 5.04 -14.15
CA LEU A 56 -2.20 4.37 -14.81
C LEU A 56 -1.89 4.05 -16.27
N ALA A 57 -1.28 4.97 -17.01
CA ALA A 57 -0.89 4.75 -18.39
C ALA A 57 0.08 3.56 -18.52
N SER A 58 1.12 3.51 -17.69
CA SER A 58 2.07 2.38 -17.68
C SER A 58 1.44 1.06 -17.24
N PHE A 59 0.51 1.09 -16.27
CA PHE A 59 -0.17 -0.12 -15.79
C PHE A 59 -1.13 -0.72 -16.84
N LEU A 60 -1.80 0.15 -17.60
CA LEU A 60 -2.78 -0.24 -18.63
C LEU A 60 -2.12 -0.58 -19.98
N ASP A 61 -0.90 -0.12 -20.25
CA ASP A 61 -0.16 -0.47 -21.47
C ASP A 61 0.16 -1.97 -21.53
N GLU A 62 0.51 -2.57 -20.39
CA GLU A 62 0.83 -4.01 -20.29
C GLU A 62 -0.39 -4.90 -20.01
N ARG A 63 -1.52 -4.33 -19.56
CA ARG A 63 -2.74 -5.08 -19.22
C ARG A 63 -3.99 -4.45 -19.82
N LYS A 64 -4.68 -5.22 -20.65
CA LYS A 64 -6.04 -4.89 -21.07
C LYS A 64 -6.99 -5.10 -19.88
N ILE A 65 -7.70 -4.04 -19.51
CA ILE A 65 -8.82 -4.10 -18.58
C ILE A 65 -10.12 -4.37 -19.34
N THR A 66 -11.10 -4.92 -18.63
CA THR A 66 -12.45 -5.10 -19.16
C THR A 66 -13.21 -3.77 -19.23
N GLU A 67 -14.27 -3.71 -20.04
CA GLU A 67 -15.14 -2.53 -20.11
C GLU A 67 -15.73 -2.17 -18.74
N LYS A 68 -16.07 -3.17 -17.93
CA LYS A 68 -16.60 -2.99 -16.57
C LYS A 68 -15.57 -2.32 -15.66
N GLU A 69 -14.33 -2.79 -15.66
CA GLU A 69 -13.25 -2.18 -14.86
C GLU A 69 -12.95 -0.74 -15.32
N ALA A 70 -13.01 -0.49 -16.63
CA ALA A 70 -12.83 0.86 -17.16
C ALA A 70 -13.95 1.81 -16.70
N GLU A 71 -15.19 1.33 -16.62
CA GLU A 71 -16.32 2.12 -16.13
C GLU A 71 -16.23 2.38 -14.62
N GLU A 72 -15.87 1.36 -13.83
CA GLU A 72 -15.63 1.53 -12.39
C GLU A 72 -14.52 2.56 -12.11
N LEU A 73 -13.42 2.52 -12.88
CA LEU A 73 -12.35 3.51 -12.76
C LEU A 73 -12.81 4.94 -13.10
N LYS A 74 -13.64 5.11 -14.14
CA LYS A 74 -14.20 6.43 -14.47
C LYS A 74 -15.08 6.96 -13.35
N GLN A 75 -15.93 6.13 -12.77
CA GLN A 75 -16.80 6.53 -11.65
C GLN A 75 -15.98 6.97 -10.44
N ILE A 76 -14.94 6.22 -10.08
CA ILE A 76 -14.03 6.59 -8.99
C ILE A 76 -13.37 7.96 -9.26
N ILE A 77 -12.95 8.22 -10.49
CA ILE A 77 -12.35 9.51 -10.88
C ILE A 77 -13.38 10.64 -10.80
N GLU A 78 -14.60 10.43 -11.29
CA GLU A 78 -15.68 11.42 -11.21
C GLU A 78 -16.07 11.76 -9.77
N GLU A 79 -16.15 10.75 -8.89
CA GLU A 79 -16.40 10.93 -7.46
C GLU A 79 -15.27 11.69 -6.76
N ALA A 80 -14.02 11.50 -7.19
CA ALA A 80 -12.87 12.19 -6.62
C ALA A 80 -12.76 13.67 -7.03
N VAL A 81 -13.45 14.09 -8.09
CA VAL A 81 -13.45 15.49 -8.58
C VAL A 81 -14.60 16.31 -8.01
N LYS A 82 -15.65 15.68 -7.45
CA LYS A 82 -16.75 16.35 -6.75
C LYS A 82 -16.35 16.82 -5.35
#